data_AF-A0A0D2PDF2-F1
#
_entry.id   AF-A0A0D2PDF2-F1
#
_cell.length_a   1.000
_cell.length_b   1.000
_cell.length_c   1.000
_cell.angle_alpha   90.00
_cell.angle_beta   90.00
_cell.angle_gamma   90.00
#
_symmetry.space_group_name_H-M   'P 1'
#
loop_
_entity.id
_entity.type
_entity.pdbx_description
1 polymer ?
#
loop_
_entity_poly.entity_id
_entity_poly.type
_entity_poly.pdbx_seq_one_letter_code
_entity_poly.pdbx_strand_id
1 'polypeptide(L)'
;MQFILLLVLAIGAPFLAVRSTPAPLNTRAAGIVTLAEMKTWVDAQDPTKITLLGDPFAARRNPLHQRDTADMVTVTFCSNSSDTPAAACSPPCTTITAGTACINAPGTTCLFATGQVSFCDETFCSGSCHVFDTCGTALQNGFCATPGTASIGIGLNA
;
A
#
# COMPACT_ATOMS: atom_id res chain seq x y z
N MET A 1 60.00 12.66 -35.39
CA MET A 1 59.22 11.52 -34.87
C MET A 1 58.51 11.99 -33.61
N GLN A 2 57.19 12.13 -33.63
CA GLN A 2 56.41 12.65 -32.50
C GLN A 2 55.24 11.69 -32.26
N PHE A 3 55.31 10.95 -31.15
CA PHE A 3 54.26 10.05 -30.69
C PHE A 3 53.32 10.84 -29.77
N ILE A 4 52.08 11.06 -30.20
CA ILE A 4 51.03 11.68 -29.38
C ILE A 4 50.28 10.55 -28.67
N LEU A 5 50.43 10.47 -27.34
CA LEU A 5 49.63 9.62 -26.46
C LEU A 5 48.24 10.25 -26.29
N LEU A 6 47.20 9.57 -26.75
CA LEU A 6 45.80 9.90 -26.44
C LEU A 6 45.39 9.20 -25.14
N LEU A 7 45.17 9.98 -24.08
CA LEU A 7 44.60 9.52 -22.82
C LEU A 7 43.08 9.41 -22.98
N VAL A 8 42.52 8.20 -22.86
CA VAL A 8 41.07 7.96 -22.90
C VAL A 8 40.53 8.06 -21.47
N LEU A 9 39.78 9.12 -21.17
CA LEU A 9 39.00 9.26 -19.93
C LEU A 9 37.66 8.53 -20.11
N ALA A 10 37.54 7.30 -19.59
CA ALA A 10 36.27 6.60 -19.49
C ALA A 10 35.44 7.19 -18.34
N ILE A 11 34.40 7.95 -18.68
CA ILE A 11 33.44 8.50 -17.73
C ILE A 11 32.49 7.37 -17.34
N GLY A 12 32.71 6.73 -16.19
CA GLY A 12 31.80 5.74 -15.62
C GLY A 12 30.51 6.42 -15.16
N ALA A 13 29.41 6.19 -15.87
CA ALA A 13 28.09 6.63 -15.43
C ALA A 13 27.70 5.87 -14.13
N PRO A 14 27.33 6.56 -13.04
CA PRO A 14 26.81 5.89 -11.87
C PRO A 14 25.42 5.33 -12.22
N PHE A 15 25.33 4.01 -12.34
CA PHE A 15 24.05 3.32 -12.41
C PHE A 15 23.33 3.54 -11.07
N LEU A 16 22.27 4.35 -11.09
CA LEU A 16 21.27 4.39 -10.03
C LEU A 16 20.63 3.01 -9.97
N ALA A 17 21.12 2.16 -9.07
CA ALA A 17 20.50 0.88 -8.79
C ALA A 17 19.15 1.16 -8.10
N VAL A 18 18.07 1.15 -8.89
CA VAL A 18 16.71 1.02 -8.37
C VAL A 18 16.66 -0.33 -7.68
N ARG A 19 16.79 -0.34 -6.35
CA ARG A 19 16.52 -1.53 -5.55
C ARG A 19 15.02 -1.73 -5.55
N SER A 20 14.51 -2.59 -6.43
CA SER A 20 13.22 -3.21 -6.24
C SER A 20 13.35 -4.16 -5.06
N THR A 21 12.94 -3.70 -3.87
CA THR A 21 12.73 -4.57 -2.73
C THR A 21 11.71 -5.64 -3.14
N PRO A 22 12.01 -6.94 -2.97
CA PRO A 22 11.02 -7.97 -3.24
C PRO A 22 9.84 -7.70 -2.30
N ALA A 23 8.73 -7.32 -2.90
CA ALA A 23 7.55 -7.01 -2.15
C ALA A 23 6.93 -8.29 -1.58
N PRO A 24 6.19 -8.19 -0.46
CA PRO A 24 5.53 -9.34 0.12
C PRO A 24 4.62 -9.99 -0.94
N LEU A 25 4.88 -11.27 -1.22
CA LEU A 25 4.06 -12.07 -2.11
C LEU A 25 2.68 -12.23 -1.46
N ASN A 26 1.65 -11.72 -2.13
CA ASN A 26 0.26 -12.03 -1.81
C ASN A 26 0.00 -13.51 -2.10
N THR A 27 0.37 -14.36 -1.14
CA THR A 27 0.21 -15.82 -1.19
C THR A 27 -1.09 -16.29 -0.53
N ARG A 28 -1.92 -15.37 -0.03
CA ARG A 28 -3.17 -15.70 0.66
C ARG A 28 -4.36 -15.45 -0.25
N ALA A 29 -5.25 -16.44 -0.31
CA ALA A 29 -6.56 -16.29 -0.93
C ALA A 29 -7.27 -15.05 -0.36
N ALA A 30 -7.81 -14.19 -1.22
CA ALA A 30 -8.51 -12.93 -0.92
C ALA A 30 -7.68 -11.64 -0.73
N GLY A 31 -6.36 -11.65 -0.91
CA GLY A 31 -5.57 -10.40 -0.89
C GLY A 31 -5.36 -9.73 0.46
N ILE A 32 -5.85 -10.34 1.54
CA ILE A 32 -5.62 -9.91 2.92
C ILE A 32 -4.21 -10.31 3.35
N VAL A 33 -3.44 -9.33 3.83
CA VAL A 33 -2.07 -9.53 4.30
C VAL A 33 -1.94 -9.48 5.81
N THR A 34 -0.83 -10.01 6.32
CA THR A 34 -0.49 -9.84 7.73
C THR A 34 0.01 -8.41 8.00
N LEU A 35 -0.20 -7.94 9.23
CA LEU A 35 0.36 -6.66 9.69
C LEU A 35 1.90 -6.61 9.56
N ALA A 36 2.57 -7.77 9.62
CA ALA A 36 4.00 -7.89 9.42
C ALA A 36 4.43 -7.55 8.00
N GLU A 37 3.75 -8.13 7.02
CA GLU A 37 3.99 -7.90 5.59
C GLU A 37 3.71 -6.45 5.23
N MET A 38 2.61 -5.89 5.74
CA MET A 38 2.28 -4.49 5.55
C MET A 38 3.34 -3.56 6.11
N LYS A 39 3.80 -3.79 7.34
CA LYS A 39 4.85 -2.97 7.94
C LYS A 39 6.13 -3.03 7.11
N THR A 40 6.55 -4.22 6.67
CA THR A 40 7.74 -4.37 5.84
C THR A 40 7.62 -3.60 4.52
N TRP A 41 6.44 -3.60 3.89
CA TRP A 41 6.21 -2.82 2.68
C TRP A 41 6.28 -1.31 2.96
N VAL A 42 5.62 -0.84 4.02
CA VAL A 42 5.60 0.57 4.43
C VAL A 42 7.01 1.07 4.77
N ASP A 43 7.79 0.30 5.53
CA ASP A 43 9.17 0.65 5.92
C ASP A 43 10.12 0.74 4.69
N ALA A 44 9.77 0.08 3.58
CA ALA A 44 10.54 0.11 2.34
C ALA A 44 10.22 1.30 1.42
N GLN A 45 9.17 2.07 1.73
CA GLN A 45 8.78 3.23 0.92
C GLN A 45 9.52 4.50 1.34
N ASP A 46 9.49 5.51 0.47
CA ASP A 46 9.95 6.86 0.80
C ASP A 46 9.06 7.46 1.91
N PRO A 47 9.61 7.79 3.09
CA PRO A 47 8.83 8.27 4.22
C PRO A 47 8.13 9.61 3.94
N THR A 48 8.59 10.40 2.97
CA THR A 48 7.94 11.66 2.58
C THR A 48 6.64 11.44 1.80
N LYS A 49 6.40 10.22 1.33
CA LYS A 49 5.25 9.86 0.49
C LYS A 49 4.26 8.92 1.18
N ILE A 50 4.55 8.53 2.42
CA ILE A 50 3.66 7.72 3.26
C ILE A 50 3.18 8.58 4.42
N THR A 51 1.87 8.71 4.54
CA THR A 51 1.22 9.31 5.71
C THR A 51 0.77 8.20 6.66
N LEU A 52 1.24 8.23 7.90
CA LEU A 52 0.75 7.34 8.96
C LEU A 52 -0.23 8.12 9.83
N LEU A 53 -1.48 7.66 9.89
CA LEU A 53 -2.48 8.22 10.80
C LEU A 53 -2.52 7.40 12.09
N GLY A 54 -2.21 8.04 13.22
CA GLY A 54 -2.07 7.37 14.51
C GLY A 54 -0.81 6.50 14.58
N ASP A 55 -0.91 5.34 15.24
CA ASP A 55 0.16 4.36 15.36
C ASP A 55 -0.26 3.00 14.77
N PRO A 56 -0.27 2.86 13.43
CA PRO A 56 -0.86 1.70 12.78
C PRO A 56 -0.15 0.37 13.07
N PHE A 57 1.07 0.44 13.63
CA PHE A 57 1.87 -0.74 13.97
C PHE A 57 2.08 -0.89 15.48
N ALA A 58 1.26 -0.23 16.31
CA ALA A 58 1.34 -0.29 17.77
C ALA A 58 1.24 -1.73 18.31
N ALA A 59 0.33 -2.53 17.74
CA ALA A 59 0.12 -3.94 18.11
C ALA A 59 1.37 -4.82 17.91
N ARG A 60 2.33 -4.39 17.06
CA ARG A 60 3.60 -5.09 16.87
C ARG A 60 4.62 -4.80 17.98
N ARG A 61 4.49 -3.65 18.66
CA ARG A 61 5.43 -3.23 19.72
C ARG A 61 4.99 -3.68 21.11
N ASN A 62 3.68 -3.85 21.31
CA ASN A 62 3.12 -4.31 22.57
C ASN A 62 2.06 -5.43 22.34
N PRO A 63 2.37 -6.69 22.71
CA PRO A 63 1.44 -7.81 22.57
C PRO A 63 0.13 -7.65 23.36
N LEU A 64 0.12 -6.88 24.45
CA LEU A 64 -1.11 -6.58 25.18
C LEU A 64 -2.05 -5.70 24.35
N HIS A 65 -1.49 -4.83 23.52
CA HIS A 65 -2.26 -3.99 22.63
C HIS A 65 -2.95 -4.80 21.53
N GLN A 66 -2.40 -5.96 21.16
CA GLN A 66 -3.04 -6.90 20.24
C GLN A 66 -4.39 -7.42 20.76
N ARG A 67 -4.60 -7.44 22.10
CA ARG A 67 -5.89 -7.80 22.71
C ARG A 67 -6.92 -6.68 22.62
N ASP A 68 -6.47 -5.43 22.69
CA ASP A 68 -7.35 -4.24 22.54
C ASP A 68 -7.72 -3.99 21.07
N THR A 69 -6.94 -4.54 20.14
CA THR A 69 -7.06 -4.31 18.69
C THR A 69 -7.51 -5.54 17.91
N ALA A 70 -8.11 -6.54 18.56
CA ALA A 70 -8.53 -7.79 17.90
C ALA A 70 -9.47 -7.55 16.72
N ASP A 71 -10.27 -6.48 16.78
CA ASP A 71 -11.22 -6.07 15.75
C ASP A 71 -10.71 -4.90 14.87
N MET A 72 -9.44 -4.50 15.03
CA MET A 72 -8.86 -3.39 14.28
C MET A 72 -8.24 -3.89 12.98
N VAL A 73 -8.55 -3.21 11.88
CA VAL A 73 -7.96 -3.46 10.57
C VAL A 73 -7.01 -2.33 10.23
N THR A 74 -5.83 -2.68 9.75
CA THR A 74 -4.90 -1.72 9.17
C THR A 74 -5.12 -1.68 7.68
N VAL A 75 -5.32 -0.48 7.14
CA VAL A 75 -5.54 -0.22 5.72
C VAL A 75 -4.50 0.76 5.22
N THR A 76 -3.85 0.42 4.12
CA THR A 76 -3.01 1.30 3.32
C THR A 76 -3.71 1.56 2.00
N PHE A 77 -4.01 2.81 1.69
CA PHE A 77 -4.64 3.21 0.43
C PHE A 77 -3.82 4.31 -0.26
N CYS A 78 -3.77 4.27 -1.58
CA CYS A 78 -2.98 5.23 -2.37
C CYS A 78 -3.81 5.83 -3.50
N SER A 79 -3.48 7.07 -3.85
CA SER A 79 -4.19 7.80 -4.91
C SER A 79 -3.65 7.51 -6.32
N ASN A 80 -2.44 6.95 -6.42
CA ASN A 80 -1.77 6.70 -7.70
C ASN A 80 -1.57 5.20 -7.95
N SER A 81 -1.69 4.80 -9.21
CA SER A 81 -1.15 3.54 -9.75
C SER A 81 0.02 3.86 -10.67
N SER A 82 1.10 3.08 -10.65
CA SER A 82 2.22 3.28 -11.58
C SER A 82 1.94 2.66 -12.96
N ASP A 83 2.13 3.44 -14.03
CA ASP A 83 1.86 3.08 -15.44
C ASP A 83 2.88 2.11 -16.10
N THR A 84 3.75 1.44 -15.33
CA THR A 84 4.83 0.58 -15.86
C THR A 84 4.69 -0.87 -15.37
N PRO A 85 5.19 -1.88 -16.12
CA PRO A 85 4.45 -3.00 -16.74
C PRO A 85 3.81 -4.03 -15.78
N ALA A 86 3.76 -3.74 -14.48
CA ALA A 86 2.90 -4.40 -13.54
C ALA A 86 2.25 -3.32 -12.69
N ALA A 87 0.97 -3.02 -12.97
CA ALA A 87 0.17 -2.06 -12.24
C ALA A 87 0.39 -2.23 -10.73
N ALA A 88 1.18 -1.35 -10.14
CA ALA A 88 1.54 -1.39 -8.74
C ALA A 88 0.98 -0.13 -8.09
N CYS A 89 0.47 -0.29 -6.88
CA CYS A 89 -0.01 0.83 -6.11
C CYS A 89 1.19 1.71 -5.74
N SER A 90 1.13 2.99 -6.08
CA SER A 90 2.25 3.92 -5.98
C SER A 90 1.93 5.05 -5.02
N PRO A 91 2.90 5.56 -4.26
CA PRO A 91 2.69 6.72 -3.42
C PRO A 91 2.17 7.96 -4.20
N PRO A 92 1.44 8.89 -3.54
CA PRO A 92 1.28 8.99 -2.09
C PRO A 92 0.25 8.00 -1.54
N CYS A 93 0.57 7.44 -0.37
CA CYS A 93 -0.29 6.49 0.34
C CYS A 93 -0.53 6.94 1.77
N THR A 94 -1.69 6.59 2.30
CA THR A 94 -2.05 6.77 3.70
C THR A 94 -2.27 5.41 4.34
N THR A 95 -1.67 5.19 5.52
CA THR A 95 -1.89 3.98 6.33
C THR A 95 -2.55 4.36 7.65
N ILE A 96 -3.62 3.64 7.99
CA ILE A 96 -4.42 3.86 9.20
C ILE A 96 -4.84 2.52 9.79
N THR A 97 -4.90 2.46 11.11
CA THR A 97 -5.50 1.33 11.83
C THR A 97 -6.72 1.84 12.57
N ALA A 98 -7.86 1.19 12.32
CA ALA A 98 -9.12 1.52 12.97
C ALA A 98 -9.99 0.27 13.12
N GLY A 99 -10.94 0.32 14.05
CA GLY A 99 -11.98 -0.69 14.22
C GLY A 99 -13.15 -0.39 13.29
N THR A 100 -14.38 -0.57 13.76
CA THR A 100 -15.56 -0.19 12.96
C THR A 100 -15.57 1.31 12.67
N ALA A 101 -15.29 1.68 11.41
CA ALA A 101 -15.16 3.07 11.00
C ALA A 101 -15.43 3.24 9.51
N CYS A 102 -15.88 4.43 9.13
CA CYS A 102 -15.93 4.85 7.74
C CYS A 102 -14.89 5.95 7.51
N ILE A 103 -13.98 5.72 6.56
CA ILE A 103 -12.88 6.62 6.24
C ILE A 103 -13.16 7.24 4.89
N ASN A 104 -13.27 8.57 4.82
CA ASN A 104 -13.31 9.27 3.55
C ASN A 104 -11.92 9.24 2.92
N ALA A 105 -11.82 8.60 1.75
CA ALA A 105 -10.57 8.37 1.03
C ALA A 105 -10.75 8.66 -0.47
N PRO A 106 -11.14 9.90 -0.85
CA PRO A 106 -11.44 10.27 -2.23
C PRO A 106 -10.24 10.09 -3.15
N GLY A 107 -10.50 9.57 -4.35
CA GLY A 107 -9.47 9.36 -5.36
C GLY A 107 -8.50 8.24 -5.00
N THR A 108 -8.91 7.31 -4.14
CA THR A 108 -8.16 6.07 -3.92
C THR A 108 -8.23 5.23 -5.20
N THR A 109 -7.07 4.82 -5.69
CA THR A 109 -6.94 4.01 -6.90
C THR A 109 -6.62 2.56 -6.57
N CYS A 110 -6.02 2.33 -5.40
CA CYS A 110 -5.67 1.01 -4.94
C CYS A 110 -5.53 0.98 -3.42
N LEU A 111 -5.85 -0.18 -2.85
CA LEU A 111 -5.89 -0.35 -1.40
C LEU A 111 -5.36 -1.72 -0.97
N PHE A 112 -4.94 -1.78 0.28
CA PHE A 112 -4.31 -2.94 0.89
C PHE A 112 -4.73 -3.01 2.35
N ALA A 113 -5.24 -4.17 2.80
CA ALA A 113 -5.82 -4.29 4.14
C ALA A 113 -5.37 -5.56 4.86
N THR A 114 -5.30 -5.48 6.20
CA THR A 114 -5.03 -6.64 7.08
C THR A 114 -6.29 -7.38 7.52
N GLY A 115 -7.45 -7.00 7.00
CA GLY A 115 -8.76 -7.54 7.33
C GLY A 115 -9.78 -7.13 6.28
N GLN A 116 -11.03 -7.58 6.45
CA GLN A 116 -12.08 -7.29 5.47
C GLN A 116 -12.53 -5.84 5.59
N VAL A 117 -12.52 -5.15 4.45
CA VAL A 117 -12.99 -3.77 4.31
C VAL A 117 -13.92 -3.67 3.11
N SER A 118 -14.85 -2.72 3.15
CA SER A 118 -15.63 -2.29 2.02
C SER A 118 -15.01 -1.03 1.42
N PHE A 119 -15.07 -0.89 0.10
CA PHE A 119 -14.68 0.34 -0.60
C PHE A 119 -15.83 0.78 -1.50
N CYS A 120 -16.22 2.04 -1.35
CA CYS A 120 -17.42 2.60 -1.96
C CYS A 120 -17.08 3.77 -2.88
N ASP A 121 -17.90 3.98 -3.91
CA ASP A 121 -17.76 5.07 -4.89
C ASP A 121 -18.22 6.45 -4.38
N GLU A 122 -18.95 6.48 -3.26
CA GLU A 122 -19.37 7.72 -2.59
C GLU A 122 -18.68 7.92 -1.22
N THR A 123 -18.77 9.14 -0.69
CA THR A 123 -18.32 9.49 0.68
C THR A 123 -19.23 8.86 1.74
N PHE A 124 -18.75 8.77 2.99
CA PHE A 124 -19.53 8.23 4.12
C PHE A 124 -19.98 6.75 3.96
N CYS A 125 -19.27 5.97 3.14
CA CYS A 125 -19.54 4.54 2.94
C CYS A 125 -20.95 4.29 2.42
N SER A 126 -21.42 5.16 1.53
CA SER A 126 -22.68 5.04 0.79
C SER A 126 -22.43 4.65 -0.67
N GLY A 127 -23.51 4.54 -1.46
CA GLY A 127 -23.43 4.27 -2.89
C GLY A 127 -23.19 2.80 -3.20
N SER A 128 -22.36 2.53 -4.21
CA SER A 128 -21.97 1.19 -4.62
C SER A 128 -20.71 0.77 -3.88
N CYS A 129 -20.85 -0.17 -2.96
CA CYS A 129 -19.75 -0.69 -2.16
C CYS A 129 -19.36 -2.10 -2.58
N HIS A 130 -18.07 -2.36 -2.61
CA HIS A 130 -17.49 -3.68 -2.87
C HIS A 130 -16.65 -4.12 -1.68
N VAL A 131 -16.56 -5.44 -1.45
CA VAL A 131 -15.78 -6.01 -0.37
C VAL A 131 -14.39 -6.43 -0.87
N PHE A 132 -13.37 -6.16 -0.05
CA PHE A 132 -11.96 -6.35 -0.40
C PHE A 132 -11.58 -7.80 -0.74
N ASP A 133 -12.25 -8.78 -0.13
CA ASP A 133 -12.02 -10.20 -0.40
C ASP A 133 -12.40 -10.62 -1.84
N THR A 134 -13.33 -9.87 -2.46
CA THR A 134 -13.73 -10.05 -3.86
C THR A 134 -12.91 -9.22 -4.84
N CYS A 135 -11.70 -8.80 -4.44
CA CYS A 135 -10.82 -7.96 -5.25
C CYS A 135 -10.80 -8.38 -6.73
N GLY A 136 -11.43 -7.58 -7.59
CA GLY A 136 -11.62 -7.92 -9.00
C GLY A 136 -10.31 -7.91 -9.78
N THR A 137 -9.39 -6.99 -9.46
CA THR A 137 -8.06 -6.91 -10.06
C THR A 137 -7.01 -6.78 -8.98
N ALA A 138 -6.38 -7.90 -8.65
CA ALA A 138 -5.24 -7.92 -7.73
C ALA A 138 -4.00 -7.31 -8.43
N LEU A 139 -3.35 -6.39 -7.72
CA LEU A 139 -2.10 -5.75 -8.10
C LEU A 139 -0.93 -6.44 -7.38
N GLN A 140 0.30 -6.03 -7.73
CA GLN A 140 1.47 -6.50 -7.00
C GLN A 140 1.40 -6.14 -5.52
N ASN A 141 2.09 -6.92 -4.68
CA ASN A 141 2.27 -6.67 -3.25
C ASN A 141 0.98 -6.82 -2.43
N GLY A 142 -0.05 -7.44 -3.03
CA GLY A 142 -1.34 -7.69 -2.41
C GLY A 142 -2.30 -6.53 -2.40
N PHE A 143 -1.98 -5.45 -3.11
CA PHE A 143 -2.93 -4.38 -3.36
C PHE A 143 -4.09 -4.86 -4.23
N CYS A 144 -5.26 -4.27 -4.03
CA CYS A 144 -6.37 -4.37 -4.94
C CYS A 144 -6.48 -3.07 -5.76
N ALA A 145 -6.77 -3.19 -7.06
CA ALA A 145 -7.17 -2.04 -7.85
C ALA A 145 -8.60 -1.65 -7.49
N THR A 146 -8.77 -0.42 -7.02
CA THR A 146 -10.06 0.12 -6.56
C THR A 146 -10.26 1.54 -7.09
N PRO A 147 -10.17 1.76 -8.42
CA PRO A 147 -10.29 3.09 -9.02
C PRO A 147 -11.65 3.70 -8.71
N GLY A 148 -11.66 4.99 -8.38
CA GLY A 148 -12.90 5.72 -8.07
C GLY A 148 -13.43 5.50 -6.65
N THR A 149 -12.66 4.86 -5.77
CA THR A 149 -13.05 4.73 -4.36
C THR A 149 -13.07 6.12 -3.70
N ALA A 150 -14.18 6.44 -3.05
CA ALA A 150 -14.39 7.66 -2.29
C ALA A 150 -14.40 7.45 -0.78
N SER A 151 -14.76 6.25 -0.32
CA SER A 151 -14.67 5.90 1.10
C SER A 151 -14.37 4.42 1.34
N ILE A 152 -13.83 4.13 2.52
CA ILE A 152 -13.43 2.80 2.96
C ILE A 152 -14.13 2.49 4.29
N GLY A 153 -14.95 1.44 4.32
CA GLY A 153 -15.61 0.94 5.51
C GLY A 153 -14.81 -0.20 6.13
N ILE A 154 -14.48 -0.08 7.41
CA ILE A 154 -13.87 -1.14 8.21
C ILE A 154 -14.94 -1.72 9.12
N GLY A 155 -15.16 -3.04 9.07
CA GLY A 155 -16.18 -3.70 9.90
C GLY A 155 -17.62 -3.24 9.64
N LEU A 156 -17.83 -2.49 8.56
CA LEU A 156 -19.13 -2.08 8.05
C LEU A 156 -19.44 -2.99 6.86
N ASN A 157 -20.34 -3.95 7.07
CA ASN A 157 -20.87 -4.75 5.97
C ASN A 157 -21.65 -3.81 5.06
N ALA A 158 -21.26 -3.76 3.79
CA ALA A 158 -22.00 -3.10 2.73
C ALA A 158 -23.35 -3.78 2.48
#